data_AF-A0A9E4A8G1-F1
#
_entry.id   AF-A0A9E4A8G1-F1
#
_cell.length_a   1.000
_cell.length_b   1.000
_cell.length_c   1.000
_cell.angle_alpha   90.00
_cell.angle_beta   90.00
_cell.angle_gamma   90.00
#
_symmetry.space_group_name_H-M   'P 1'
#
loop_
_entity.id
_entity.type
_entity.pdbx_description
1 polymer ?
#
loop_
_entity_poly.entity_id
_entity_poly.type
_entity_poly.pdbx_seq_one_letter_code
_entity_poly.pdbx_strand_id
1 'polypeptide(L)'
;MGAWARLELVEQLGNVGSEVERTITAHRAGRTNRFESALARALELFDLTASDPRWHGHRCREILRAREEFCRLFFDADVPEESAEGLRRYFFGFAYAARMLHYRRRSERPA
;
A
#
# COMPACT_ATOMS: atom_id res chain seq x y z
N MET A 1 2.18 -16.07 -9.71
CA MET A 1 2.25 -15.98 -8.24
C MET A 1 3.68 -16.25 -7.79
N GLY A 2 4.32 -15.29 -7.12
CA GLY A 2 5.75 -15.31 -6.76
C GLY A 2 5.99 -15.00 -5.28
N ALA A 3 7.15 -14.41 -4.95
CA ALA A 3 7.52 -14.03 -3.58
C ALA A 3 6.45 -13.21 -2.82
N TRP A 4 5.61 -12.46 -3.55
CA TRP A 4 4.52 -11.68 -3.01
C TRP A 4 3.50 -12.49 -2.19
N ALA A 5 3.13 -13.70 -2.65
CA ALA A 5 2.16 -14.56 -1.95
C ALA A 5 2.75 -15.19 -0.67
N ARG A 6 4.06 -15.08 -0.44
CA ARG A 6 4.70 -15.52 0.81
C ARG A 6 4.71 -14.44 1.90
N LEU A 7 4.42 -13.19 1.53
CA LEU A 7 4.32 -12.10 2.49
C LEU A 7 3.01 -12.22 3.29
N GLU A 8 3.05 -11.82 4.56
CA GLU A 8 1.84 -11.60 5.36
C GLU A 8 1.10 -10.36 4.86
N LEU A 9 -0.19 -10.25 5.18
CA LEU A 9 -1.01 -9.12 4.76
C LEU A 9 -0.38 -7.77 5.16
N VAL A 10 0.17 -7.67 6.38
CA VAL A 10 0.82 -6.45 6.86
C VAL A 10 2.07 -6.10 6.06
N GLU A 11 2.83 -7.09 5.57
CA GLU A 11 4.00 -6.89 4.73
C GLU A 11 3.59 -6.47 3.32
N GLN A 12 2.54 -7.07 2.75
CA GLN A 12 1.98 -6.67 1.46
C GLN A 12 1.48 -5.22 1.51
N LEU A 13 0.67 -4.88 2.52
CA LEU A 13 0.13 -3.53 2.69
C LEU A 13 1.20 -2.49 3.08
N GLY A 14 2.26 -2.87 3.79
CA GLY A 14 3.42 -1.99 4.00
C GLY A 14 4.16 -1.66 2.70
N ASN A 15 4.28 -2.62 1.79
CA ASN A 15 4.85 -2.41 0.46
C ASN A 15 3.93 -1.57 -0.44
N VAL A 16 2.62 -1.83 -0.45
CA VAL A 16 1.61 -0.97 -1.10
C VAL A 16 1.75 0.48 -0.60
N GLY A 17 1.78 0.66 0.73
CA GLY A 17 1.93 1.95 1.37
C GLY A 17 3.19 2.72 0.96
N SER A 18 4.29 2.00 0.70
CA SER A 18 5.54 2.60 0.23
C SER A 18 5.41 3.15 -1.20
N GLU A 19 4.58 2.55 -2.05
CA GLU A 19 4.27 3.09 -3.39
C GLU A 19 3.22 4.20 -3.36
N VAL A 20 2.24 4.11 -2.45
CA VAL A 20 1.30 5.20 -2.18
C VAL A 20 2.06 6.47 -1.78
N GLU A 21 2.99 6.36 -0.82
CA GLU A 21 3.82 7.49 -0.38
C GLU A 21 4.67 8.06 -1.50
N ARG A 22 5.32 7.19 -2.30
CA ARG A 22 6.11 7.61 -3.46
C ARG A 22 5.27 8.34 -4.50
N THR A 23 4.04 7.87 -4.74
CA THR A 23 3.11 8.49 -5.68
C THR A 23 2.71 9.88 -5.21
N ILE A 24 2.24 10.02 -3.97
CA ILE A 24 1.85 11.31 -3.38
C ILE A 24 3.01 12.30 -3.42
N THR A 25 4.22 11.85 -3.03
CA THR A 25 5.41 12.70 -2.96
C THR A 25 5.97 13.06 -4.35
N ALA A 26 5.79 12.21 -5.36
CA ALA A 26 6.13 12.55 -6.74
C ALA A 26 5.13 13.54 -7.36
N HIS A 27 3.84 13.33 -7.11
CA HIS A 27 2.76 14.20 -7.56
C HIS A 27 2.91 15.63 -7.01
N ARG A 28 3.04 15.77 -5.68
CA ARG A 28 3.25 17.07 -5.00
C ARG A 28 4.49 17.82 -5.49
N ALA A 29 5.49 17.09 -5.97
CA ALA A 29 6.74 17.67 -6.48
C ALA A 29 6.72 17.92 -8.00
N GLY A 30 5.60 17.69 -8.70
CA GLY A 30 5.50 17.87 -10.15
C GLY A 30 6.39 16.91 -10.97
N ARG A 31 6.76 15.75 -10.41
CA ARG A 31 7.70 14.80 -11.04
C ARG A 31 6.95 13.74 -11.84
N THR A 32 6.40 14.10 -12.99
CA THR A 32 5.49 13.27 -13.82
C THR A 32 5.95 11.82 -14.01
N ASN A 33 7.16 11.58 -14.54
CA ASN A 33 7.63 10.20 -14.78
C ASN A 33 7.72 9.36 -13.49
N ARG A 34 8.09 9.99 -12.37
CA ARG A 34 8.15 9.30 -11.07
C ARG A 34 6.75 9.05 -10.52
N PHE A 35 5.83 9.98 -10.74
CA PHE A 35 4.43 9.83 -10.37
C PHE A 35 3.78 8.67 -11.13
N GLU A 36 3.87 8.66 -12.46
CA GLU A 36 3.26 7.61 -13.30
C GLU A 36 3.81 6.23 -12.96
N SER A 37 5.13 6.10 -12.79
CA SER A 37 5.75 4.83 -12.41
C SER A 37 5.31 4.36 -11.03
N ALA A 38 5.26 5.24 -10.04
CA ALA A 38 4.84 4.88 -8.68
C ALA A 38 3.34 4.57 -8.61
N LEU A 39 2.51 5.33 -9.35
CA LEU A 39 1.07 5.11 -9.45
C LEU A 39 0.77 3.73 -10.04
N ALA A 40 1.35 3.42 -11.20
CA ALA A 40 1.16 2.13 -11.86
C ALA A 40 1.57 0.98 -10.94
N ARG A 41 2.68 1.14 -10.23
CA ARG A 41 3.19 0.13 -9.30
C ARG A 41 2.31 -0.01 -8.05
N ALA A 42 1.80 1.09 -7.50
CA ALA A 42 0.85 1.05 -6.38
C ALA A 42 -0.43 0.29 -6.79
N LEU A 43 -1.00 0.59 -7.95
CA LEU A 43 -2.20 -0.09 -8.46
C LEU A 43 -1.95 -1.57 -8.70
N GLU A 44 -0.81 -1.94 -9.29
CA GLU A 44 -0.42 -3.33 -9.45
C GLU A 44 -0.35 -4.05 -8.09
N LEU A 45 0.24 -3.42 -7.07
CA LEU A 45 0.35 -4.01 -5.73
C LEU A 45 -1.00 -4.13 -5.02
N PHE A 46 -1.91 -3.15 -5.18
CA PHE A 46 -3.28 -3.26 -4.71
C PHE A 46 -3.98 -4.47 -5.35
N ASP A 47 -3.91 -4.58 -6.68
CA ASP A 47 -4.59 -5.63 -7.44
C ASP A 47 -4.00 -7.02 -7.12
N LEU A 48 -2.68 -7.12 -6.98
CA LEU A 48 -2.00 -8.34 -6.53
C LEU A 48 -2.41 -8.74 -5.11
N THR A 49 -2.59 -7.77 -4.20
CA THR A 49 -2.97 -8.03 -2.81
C THR A 49 -4.46 -8.40 -2.70
N ALA A 50 -5.34 -7.74 -3.47
CA ALA A 50 -6.77 -8.03 -3.50
C ALA A 50 -7.07 -9.39 -4.17
N SER A 51 -6.23 -9.82 -5.11
CA SER A 51 -6.34 -11.11 -5.80
C SER A 51 -5.77 -12.29 -5.00
N ASP A 52 -5.14 -12.03 -3.85
CA ASP A 52 -4.62 -13.08 -2.98
C ASP A 52 -5.78 -13.83 -2.31
N PRO A 53 -5.96 -15.15 -2.58
CA PRO A 53 -7.12 -15.89 -2.08
C PRO A 53 -7.16 -16.00 -0.56
N ARG A 54 -6.04 -15.73 0.14
CA ARG A 54 -5.98 -15.69 1.60
C ARG A 54 -6.79 -14.51 2.17
N TRP A 55 -6.99 -13.44 1.40
CA TRP A 55 -7.61 -12.20 1.85
C TRP A 55 -9.01 -12.00 1.29
N HIS A 56 -9.91 -12.96 1.50
CA HIS A 56 -11.29 -12.88 1.01
C HIS A 56 -12.22 -12.04 1.90
N GLY A 57 -13.43 -11.75 1.40
CA GLY A 57 -14.50 -11.10 2.15
C GLY A 57 -14.17 -9.67 2.56
N HIS A 58 -14.23 -9.37 3.86
CA HIS A 58 -14.03 -8.02 4.38
C HIS A 58 -12.61 -7.48 4.09
N ARG A 59 -11.59 -8.34 4.04
CA ARG A 59 -10.21 -7.92 3.74
C ARG A 59 -10.05 -7.47 2.30
N CYS A 60 -10.50 -8.27 1.34
CA CYS A 60 -10.53 -7.89 -0.08
C CYS A 60 -11.27 -6.57 -0.30
N ARG A 61 -12.47 -6.43 0.31
CA ARG A 61 -13.25 -5.19 0.22
C ARG A 61 -12.49 -3.97 0.74
N GLU A 62 -11.81 -4.11 1.88
CA GLU A 62 -11.04 -3.02 2.47
C GLU A 62 -9.82 -2.66 1.61
N ILE A 63 -9.13 -3.65 1.02
CA ILE A 63 -8.01 -3.40 0.08
C ILE A 63 -8.50 -2.62 -1.14
N LEU A 64 -9.64 -3.03 -1.71
CA LEU A 64 -10.24 -2.35 -2.87
C LEU A 64 -10.74 -0.95 -2.52
N ARG A 65 -11.28 -0.74 -1.31
CA ARG A 65 -11.64 0.60 -0.83
C ARG A 65 -10.41 1.50 -0.68
N ALA A 66 -9.32 0.99 -0.09
CA ALA A 66 -8.08 1.75 0.02
C ALA A 66 -7.48 2.09 -1.36
N ARG A 67 -7.61 1.19 -2.33
CA ARG A 67 -7.25 1.45 -3.74
C ARG A 67 -8.10 2.56 -4.35
N GLU A 68 -9.42 2.52 -4.13
CA GLU A 68 -10.35 3.54 -4.60
C GLU A 68 -10.00 4.91 -4.02
N GLU A 69 -9.88 5.03 -2.69
CA GLU A 69 -9.48 6.28 -2.03
C GLU A 69 -8.12 6.80 -2.53
N PHE A 70 -7.18 5.90 -2.81
CA PHE A 70 -5.89 6.28 -3.42
C PHE A 70 -6.04 6.83 -4.85
N CYS A 71 -6.89 6.22 -5.68
CA CYS A 71 -7.19 6.75 -7.02
C CYS A 71 -7.87 8.11 -6.93
N ARG A 72 -8.83 8.28 -6.01
CA ARG A 72 -9.57 9.54 -5.85
C ARG A 72 -8.61 10.71 -5.72
N LEU A 73 -7.53 10.59 -4.94
CA LEU A 73 -6.52 11.64 -4.75
C LEU A 73 -6.01 12.31 -6.04
N PHE A 74 -6.03 11.62 -7.18
CA PHE A 74 -5.46 12.11 -8.43
C PHE A 74 -6.47 12.26 -9.57
N PHE A 75 -7.66 11.67 -9.43
CA PHE A 75 -8.64 11.57 -10.50
C PHE A 75 -10.01 12.16 -10.16
N ASP A 76 -10.29 12.44 -8.89
CA ASP A 76 -11.48 13.20 -8.48
C ASP A 76 -11.16 14.69 -8.40
N ALA A 77 -12.07 15.52 -8.88
CA ALA A 77 -11.92 16.98 -8.87
C ALA A 77 -12.15 17.62 -7.48
N ASP A 78 -12.82 16.91 -6.57
CA ASP A 78 -13.25 17.41 -5.26
C ASP A 78 -12.77 16.48 -4.13
N VAL A 79 -11.45 16.38 -3.98
CA VAL A 79 -10.83 15.60 -2.91
C VAL A 79 -10.38 16.54 -1.79
N PRO A 80 -10.76 16.27 -0.53
CA PRO A 80 -10.24 17.00 0.61
C PRO A 80 -8.72 16.90 0.73
N GLU A 81 -8.05 17.98 1.10
CA GLU A 81 -6.58 18.05 1.20
C GLU A 81 -6.02 17.01 2.19
N GLU A 82 -6.77 16.74 3.25
CA GLU A 82 -6.46 15.78 4.31
C GLU A 82 -6.56 14.31 3.88
N SER A 83 -7.19 13.99 2.75
CA SER A 83 -7.36 12.61 2.27
C SER A 83 -6.01 11.92 2.05
N ALA A 84 -5.02 12.67 1.52
CA ALA A 84 -3.68 12.16 1.35
C ALA A 84 -3.01 11.82 2.69
N GLU A 85 -3.24 12.63 3.73
CA GLU A 85 -2.73 12.37 5.07
C GLU A 85 -3.46 11.19 5.74
N GLY A 86 -4.76 11.04 5.48
CA GLY A 86 -5.54 9.86 5.86
C GLY A 86 -4.90 8.56 5.37
N LEU A 87 -4.57 8.49 4.08
CA LEU A 87 -3.92 7.33 3.47
C LEU A 87 -2.51 7.11 4.02
N ARG A 88 -1.73 8.18 4.23
CA ARG A 88 -0.40 8.10 4.86
C ARG A 88 -0.46 7.43 6.23
N ARG A 89 -1.36 7.89 7.11
CA ARG A 89 -1.54 7.29 8.43
C ARG A 89 -2.01 5.85 8.36
N TYR A 90 -2.97 5.56 7.49
CA TYR A 90 -3.49 4.20 7.28
C TYR A 90 -2.36 3.22 6.92
N PHE A 91 -1.55 3.58 5.91
CA PHE A 91 -0.45 2.73 5.44
C PHE A 91 0.76 2.71 6.38
N PHE A 92 1.01 3.78 7.12
CA PHE A 92 2.05 3.81 8.15
C PHE A 92 1.85 2.73 9.21
N GLY A 93 0.60 2.46 9.62
CA GLY A 93 0.28 1.37 10.54
C GLY A 93 0.74 0.00 10.04
N PHE A 94 0.56 -0.28 8.75
CA PHE A 94 1.01 -1.53 8.14
C PHE A 94 2.53 -1.59 7.99
N ALA A 95 3.19 -0.49 7.61
CA ALA A 95 4.64 -0.42 7.55
C ALA A 95 5.28 -0.69 8.92
N TYR A 96 4.73 -0.11 9.99
CA TYR A 96 5.16 -0.36 11.36
C TYR A 96 4.95 -1.83 11.76
N ALA A 97 3.75 -2.38 11.52
CA ALA A 97 3.43 -3.78 11.82
C ALA A 97 4.35 -4.76 11.07
N ALA A 98 4.63 -4.50 9.79
CA ALA A 98 5.57 -5.29 8.99
C ALA A 98 6.99 -5.25 9.59
N ARG A 99 7.44 -4.08 10.05
CA ARG A 99 8.75 -3.95 10.70
C ARG A 99 8.83 -4.73 12.01
N MET A 100 7.78 -4.69 12.83
CA MET A 100 7.70 -5.45 14.07
C MET A 100 7.66 -6.96 13.81
N LEU A 101 6.93 -7.41 12.80
CA LEU A 101 6.91 -8.81 12.38
C LEU A 101 8.30 -9.30 11.94
N HIS A 102 9.02 -8.47 11.18
CA HIS A 102 10.39 -8.77 10.77
C HIS A 102 11.32 -8.96 11.98
N TYR A 103 11.25 -8.05 12.97
CA TYR A 103 12.05 -8.18 14.18
C TYR A 103 11.73 -9.45 14.96
N ARG A 104 10.43 -9.79 15.12
CA ARG A 104 10.00 -11.02 15.79
C ARG A 104 10.56 -12.27 15.11
N ARG A 105 10.41 -12.37 13.79
CA ARG A 105 10.95 -13.51 13.02
C ARG A 105 12.47 -13.63 13.14
N ARG A 106 13.18 -12.51 13.26
CA ARG A 106 14.64 -12.48 13.43
C ARG A 106 15.07 -12.94 14.82
N SER A 107 14.32 -12.60 15.87
CA SER A 107 14.59 -13.09 17.24
C SER A 107 14.28 -14.57 17.44
N GLU A 108 13.39 -15.15 16.61
CA GLU A 108 12.97 -16.55 16.70
C GLU A 108 13.82 -17.51 15.85
N ARG A 109 14.76 -17.00 15.03
CA ARG A 109 15.66 -17.85 14.25
C ARG A 109 16.74 -18.47 15.16
N PRO A 110 16.87 -19.81 15.22
CA PRO A 110 17.98 -20.43 15.93
C PRO A 110 19.31 -20.03 15.27
N ALA A 111 20.36 -19.94 16.09
CA ALA A 111 21.71 -19.57 15.68
C ALA A 111 22.30 -20.54 14.64
#